data_AF-A0A2V4PA45-F1
#
_entry.id   AF-A0A2V4PA45-F1
#
_cell.length_a   1.000
_cell.length_b   1.000
_cell.length_c   1.000
_cell.angle_alpha   90.00
_cell.angle_beta   90.00
_cell.angle_gamma   90.00
#
_symmetry.space_group_name_H-M   'P 1'
#
loop_
_entity.id
_entity.type
_entity.pdbx_description
1 polymer ?
#
loop_
_entity_poly.entity_id
_entity_poly.type
_entity_poly.pdbx_seq_one_letter_code
_entity_poly.pdbx_strand_id
1 'polypeptide(L)'
;MATSEPSGPAGARRSPLGRWFDSVPHYAGSAAGLTGLAGALAAGAGLWAVAAVGGLYAAGALVGWLVQDLRGRGSRPVLPATGPDPQLLRELESEVGRRAEQVAAAGWPAAAARQAGLLLAAAEEVVRRAGPGAGARASVAVREWVPEPLDWYERALCWWRLEPLGEDPGVEFAARVERALARLAAL
;
A
#
# COMPACT_ATOMS: atom_id res chain seq x y z
N MET A 1 -19.53 3.45 -49.18
CA MET A 1 -19.12 2.27 -48.41
C MET A 1 -18.52 2.78 -47.10
N ALA A 2 -19.30 2.71 -46.03
CA ALA A 2 -18.88 3.12 -44.69
C ALA A 2 -18.38 1.88 -43.94
N THR A 3 -17.15 1.92 -43.45
CA THR A 3 -16.56 0.88 -42.61
C THR A 3 -16.82 1.22 -41.15
N SER A 4 -17.66 0.44 -40.50
CA SER A 4 -17.93 0.52 -39.06
C SER A 4 -16.69 0.07 -38.28
N GLU A 5 -16.17 0.93 -37.41
CA GLU A 5 -15.17 0.54 -36.42
C GLU A 5 -15.80 -0.36 -35.33
N PRO A 6 -15.10 -1.39 -34.84
CA PRO A 6 -15.56 -2.17 -33.70
C PRO A 6 -15.37 -1.36 -32.41
N SER A 7 -16.48 -0.89 -31.85
CA SER A 7 -16.58 -0.35 -30.50
C SER A 7 -16.11 -1.40 -29.48
N GLY A 8 -14.87 -1.30 -29.03
CA GLY A 8 -14.39 -2.08 -27.87
C GLY A 8 -15.20 -1.73 -26.62
N PRO A 9 -15.46 -2.69 -25.72
CA PRO A 9 -16.27 -2.42 -24.54
C PRO A 9 -15.57 -1.38 -23.65
N ALA A 10 -16.18 -0.19 -23.63
CA ALA A 10 -15.96 0.83 -22.61
C ALA A 10 -15.96 0.19 -21.22
N GLY A 11 -15.01 0.60 -20.39
CA GLY A 11 -14.71 0.02 -19.08
C GLY A 11 -15.96 -0.46 -18.34
N ALA A 12 -16.14 -1.78 -18.32
CA ALA A 12 -17.12 -2.41 -17.45
C ALA A 12 -16.77 -2.01 -16.02
N ARG A 13 -17.58 -1.11 -15.44
CA ARG A 13 -17.53 -0.81 -14.02
C ARG A 13 -17.71 -2.14 -13.30
N ARG A 14 -16.62 -2.71 -12.79
CA ARG A 14 -16.68 -3.94 -12.01
C ARG A 14 -17.70 -3.71 -10.91
N SER A 15 -18.67 -4.62 -10.82
CA SER A 15 -19.72 -4.53 -9.81
C SER A 15 -19.07 -4.42 -8.42
N PRO A 16 -19.73 -3.79 -7.44
CA PRO A 16 -19.23 -3.69 -6.07
C PRO A 16 -18.79 -5.05 -5.52
N LEU A 17 -19.50 -6.11 -5.90
CA LEU A 17 -19.16 -7.50 -5.60
C LEU A 17 -17.83 -7.94 -6.24
N GLY A 18 -17.62 -7.66 -7.52
CA GLY A 18 -16.36 -8.00 -8.20
C GLY A 18 -15.13 -7.30 -7.60
N ARG A 19 -15.28 -6.05 -7.12
CA ARG A 19 -14.20 -5.34 -6.40
C ARG A 19 -13.94 -5.88 -5.00
N TRP A 20 -14.95 -6.46 -4.36
CA TRP A 20 -14.81 -7.07 -3.04
C TRP A 20 -14.00 -8.37 -3.11
N PHE A 21 -14.25 -9.22 -4.12
CA PHE A 21 -13.48 -10.45 -4.34
C PHE A 21 -11.99 -10.19 -4.67
N ASP A 22 -11.67 -9.07 -5.31
CA ASP A 22 -10.28 -8.63 -5.61
C ASP A 22 -9.58 -7.93 -4.43
N SER A 23 -10.24 -7.75 -3.30
CA SER A 23 -9.72 -6.93 -2.21
C SER A 23 -8.82 -7.73 -1.25
N VAL A 24 -7.70 -7.15 -0.81
CA VAL A 24 -6.78 -7.73 0.20
C VAL A 24 -7.51 -8.27 1.44
N PRO A 25 -8.58 -7.62 1.97
CA PRO A 25 -9.37 -8.16 3.08
C PRO A 25 -10.05 -9.50 2.77
N HIS A 26 -10.48 -9.72 1.52
CA HIS A 26 -11.11 -10.98 1.11
C HIS A 26 -10.10 -12.14 1.17
N TYR A 27 -8.89 -11.94 0.62
CA TYR A 27 -7.84 -12.97 0.69
C TYR A 27 -7.35 -13.22 2.11
N ALA A 28 -7.21 -12.17 2.93
CA ALA A 28 -6.84 -12.31 4.35
C ALA A 28 -7.91 -13.09 5.15
N GLY A 29 -9.19 -12.78 4.93
CA GLY A 29 -10.31 -13.50 5.55
C GLY A 29 -10.39 -14.95 5.08
N SER A 30 -10.16 -15.20 3.79
CA SER A 30 -10.15 -16.55 3.21
C SER A 30 -8.97 -17.39 3.71
N ALA A 31 -7.77 -16.80 3.81
CA ALA A 31 -6.59 -17.48 4.36
C ALA A 31 -6.79 -17.84 5.84
N ALA A 32 -7.25 -16.89 6.66
CA ALA A 32 -7.55 -17.15 8.07
C ALA A 32 -8.66 -18.21 8.25
N GLY A 33 -9.69 -18.18 7.39
CA GLY A 33 -10.75 -19.19 7.38
C GLY A 33 -10.25 -20.59 7.03
N LEU A 34 -9.36 -20.71 6.03
CA LEU A 34 -8.75 -21.99 5.64
C LEU A 34 -7.82 -22.54 6.73
N THR A 35 -7.01 -21.70 7.37
CA THR A 35 -6.16 -22.10 8.49
C THR A 35 -7.00 -22.57 9.69
N GLY A 36 -8.09 -21.87 9.99
CA GLY A 36 -9.04 -22.27 11.04
C GLY A 36 -9.74 -23.59 10.72
N LEU A 37 -10.16 -23.80 9.47
CA LEU A 37 -10.79 -25.05 9.03
C LEU A 37 -9.83 -26.24 9.08
N ALA A 38 -8.59 -26.05 8.60
CA ALA A 38 -7.55 -27.08 8.67
C ALA A 38 -7.23 -27.46 10.14
N GLY A 39 -7.13 -26.47 11.03
CA GLY A 39 -6.93 -26.70 12.46
C GLY A 39 -8.11 -27.44 13.12
N ALA A 40 -9.35 -27.09 12.76
CA ALA A 40 -10.53 -27.71 13.34
C ALA A 40 -10.78 -29.15 12.82
N LEU A 41 -10.44 -29.43 11.56
CA LEU A 41 -10.43 -30.79 11.00
C LEU A 41 -9.32 -31.64 11.64
N ALA A 42 -8.12 -31.08 11.83
CA ALA A 42 -7.02 -31.75 12.53
C ALA A 42 -7.36 -32.07 14.01
N ALA A 43 -8.23 -31.27 14.64
CA ALA A 43 -8.70 -31.48 16.01
C ALA A 43 -9.95 -32.37 16.12
N GLY A 44 -10.52 -32.89 15.02
CA GLY A 44 -11.67 -33.80 15.03
C GLY A 44 -13.00 -33.16 15.43
N ALA A 45 -13.15 -31.83 15.30
CA ALA A 45 -14.18 -31.05 15.99
C ALA A 45 -15.63 -31.12 15.43
N GLY A 46 -15.92 -31.93 14.41
CA GLY A 46 -17.28 -32.11 13.88
C GLY A 46 -17.98 -30.81 13.45
N LEU A 47 -19.32 -30.76 13.46
CA LEU A 47 -20.14 -29.63 12.98
C LEU A 47 -19.80 -28.27 13.64
N TRP A 48 -19.24 -28.29 14.86
CA TRP A 48 -18.81 -27.08 15.58
C TRP A 48 -17.64 -26.36 14.90
N ALA A 49 -16.80 -27.09 14.16
CA ALA A 49 -15.76 -26.52 13.31
C ALA A 49 -16.34 -25.58 12.25
N VAL A 50 -17.46 -25.97 11.62
CA VAL A 50 -18.10 -25.17 10.56
C VAL A 50 -18.69 -23.89 11.13
N ALA A 51 -19.35 -23.97 12.29
CA ALA A 51 -19.87 -22.81 13.00
C ALA A 51 -18.76 -21.86 13.47
N ALA A 52 -17.65 -22.41 13.98
CA ALA A 52 -16.48 -21.63 14.40
C ALA A 52 -15.81 -20.92 13.22
N VAL A 53 -15.61 -21.60 12.10
CA VAL A 53 -15.04 -21.00 10.87
C VAL A 53 -15.97 -19.93 10.31
N GLY A 54 -17.28 -20.19 10.26
CA GLY A 54 -18.28 -19.20 9.84
C GLY A 54 -18.29 -17.96 10.75
N GLY A 55 -18.21 -18.16 12.07
CA GLY A 55 -18.11 -17.07 13.04
C GLY A 55 -16.83 -16.25 12.90
N LEU A 56 -15.70 -16.91 12.68
CA LEU A 56 -14.41 -16.23 12.49
C LEU A 56 -14.36 -15.45 11.17
N TYR A 57 -14.94 -16.00 10.11
CA TYR A 57 -15.08 -15.32 8.83
C TYR A 57 -15.99 -14.10 8.94
N ALA A 58 -17.13 -14.23 9.62
CA ALA A 58 -18.05 -13.12 9.88
C ALA A 58 -17.38 -12.03 10.74
N ALA A 59 -16.62 -12.40 11.77
CA ALA A 59 -15.86 -11.47 12.60
C ALA A 59 -14.80 -10.72 11.78
N GLY A 60 -14.03 -11.43 10.94
CA GLY A 60 -13.04 -10.82 10.04
C GLY A 60 -13.68 -9.86 9.04
N ALA A 61 -14.83 -10.22 8.47
CA ALA A 61 -15.60 -9.36 7.59
C ALA A 61 -16.13 -8.11 8.32
N LEU A 62 -16.58 -8.25 9.57
CA LEU A 62 -17.07 -7.15 10.39
C LEU A 62 -15.95 -6.17 10.76
N VAL A 63 -14.78 -6.69 11.15
CA VAL A 63 -13.58 -5.88 11.41
C VAL A 63 -13.13 -5.18 10.13
N GLY A 64 -13.08 -5.89 9.00
CA GLY A 64 -12.73 -5.32 7.70
C GLY A 64 -13.69 -4.21 7.28
N TRP A 65 -14.99 -4.41 7.47
CA TRP A 65 -16.01 -3.41 7.23
C TRP A 65 -15.86 -2.22 8.16
N LEU A 66 -15.65 -2.44 9.45
CA LEU A 66 -15.47 -1.37 10.44
C LEU A 66 -14.22 -0.52 10.12
N VAL A 67 -13.11 -1.16 9.75
CA VAL A 67 -11.88 -0.47 9.36
C VAL A 67 -12.05 0.30 8.05
N GLN A 68 -12.77 -0.25 7.06
CA GLN A 68 -13.11 0.48 5.84
C GLN A 68 -14.05 1.65 6.09
N ASP A 69 -15.05 1.46 6.94
CA ASP A 69 -16.00 2.50 7.35
C ASP A 69 -15.29 3.61 8.14
N LEU A 70 -14.33 3.28 9.01
CA LEU A 70 -13.46 4.27 9.66
C LEU A 70 -12.56 5.00 8.65
N ARG A 71 -12.02 4.31 7.64
CA ARG A 71 -11.24 4.94 6.56
C ARG A 71 -12.10 5.76 5.59
N GLY A 72 -13.36 5.39 5.40
CA GLY A 72 -14.31 6.08 4.53
C GLY A 72 -15.04 7.25 5.22
N ARG A 73 -15.27 7.15 6.54
CA ARG A 73 -15.70 8.25 7.42
C ARG A 73 -14.58 9.19 7.81
N GLY A 74 -13.34 8.82 7.51
CA GLY A 74 -12.30 9.79 7.22
C GLY A 74 -12.74 10.59 6.00
N SER A 75 -13.68 11.51 6.17
CA SER A 75 -13.86 12.66 5.30
C SER A 75 -12.45 13.11 4.99
N ARG A 76 -11.99 12.96 3.74
CA ARG A 76 -10.75 13.58 3.28
C ARG A 76 -10.79 14.96 3.87
N PRO A 77 -9.87 15.34 4.79
CA PRO A 77 -9.90 16.69 5.30
C PRO A 77 -9.82 17.55 4.04
N VAL A 78 -10.88 18.31 3.80
CA VAL A 78 -10.86 19.38 2.81
C VAL A 78 -9.86 20.34 3.43
N LEU A 79 -8.59 20.13 3.12
CA LEU A 79 -7.49 20.95 3.61
C LEU A 79 -7.85 22.36 3.15
N PRO A 80 -8.04 23.31 4.07
CA PRO A 80 -8.34 24.68 3.68
C PRO A 80 -7.23 25.13 2.74
N ALA A 81 -7.62 25.65 1.58
CA ALA A 81 -6.72 26.20 0.59
C ALA A 81 -6.12 27.51 1.12
N THR A 82 -5.21 27.40 2.09
CA THR A 82 -4.58 28.55 2.74
C THR A 82 -3.14 28.22 3.04
N GLY A 83 -2.24 28.67 2.16
CA GLY A 83 -0.81 28.82 2.40
C GLY A 83 -0.04 27.52 2.73
N PRO A 84 1.29 27.60 2.86
CA PRO A 84 2.06 26.51 3.43
C PRO A 84 1.79 26.51 4.93
N ASP A 85 1.28 25.42 5.50
CA ASP A 85 1.44 25.25 6.93
C ASP A 85 2.91 24.91 7.18
N PRO A 86 3.72 25.82 7.75
CA PRO A 86 5.14 25.55 7.98
C PRO A 86 5.33 24.38 8.96
N GLN A 87 4.32 24.08 9.79
CA GLN A 87 4.32 22.89 10.62
C GLN A 87 4.21 21.63 9.76
N LEU A 88 3.32 21.60 8.77
CA LEU A 88 3.18 20.46 7.85
C LEU A 88 4.47 20.16 7.08
N LEU A 89 5.16 21.17 6.56
CA LEU A 89 6.43 20.94 5.84
C LEU A 89 7.51 20.37 6.77
N ARG A 90 7.64 20.91 7.99
CA ARG A 90 8.55 20.36 9.01
C ARG A 90 8.19 18.94 9.42
N GLU A 91 6.90 18.62 9.53
CA GLU A 91 6.44 17.25 9.78
C GLU A 91 6.86 16.31 8.66
N LEU A 92 6.69 16.72 7.40
CA LEU A 92 7.10 15.92 6.24
C LEU A 92 8.62 15.73 6.20
N GLU A 93 9.41 16.78 6.44
CA GLU A 93 10.87 16.67 6.56
C GLU A 93 11.25 15.65 7.65
N SER A 94 10.62 15.73 8.83
CA SER A 94 10.87 14.80 9.92
C SER A 94 10.45 13.36 9.57
N GLU A 95 9.38 13.19 8.79
CA GLU A 95 8.88 11.90 8.36
C GLU A 95 9.82 11.24 7.35
N VAL A 96 10.30 12.00 6.36
CA VAL A 96 11.32 11.54 5.40
C VAL A 96 12.61 11.18 6.12
N GLY A 97 13.08 12.02 7.06
CA GLY A 97 14.26 11.75 7.86
C GLY A 97 14.15 10.45 8.65
N ARG A 98 13.03 10.24 9.36
CA ARG A 98 12.78 9.01 10.11
C ARG A 98 12.76 7.77 9.22
N ARG A 99 12.24 7.88 7.99
CA ARG A 99 12.25 6.78 7.01
C ARG A 99 13.67 6.48 6.52
N ALA A 100 14.49 7.50 6.32
CA ALA A 100 15.90 7.30 5.96
C ALA A 100 16.67 6.55 7.06
N GLU A 101 16.46 6.92 8.32
CA GLU A 101 17.03 6.21 9.48
C GLU A 101 16.58 4.75 9.54
N GLN A 102 15.28 4.48 9.30
CA GLN A 102 14.74 3.13 9.27
C GLN A 102 15.39 2.28 8.16
N VAL A 103 15.50 2.81 6.94
CA VAL A 103 16.15 2.11 5.82
C VAL A 103 17.62 1.82 6.14
N ALA A 104 18.34 2.77 6.73
CA ALA A 104 19.73 2.60 7.13
C ALA A 104 19.88 1.50 8.21
N ALA A 105 18.94 1.42 9.14
CA ALA A 105 18.94 0.41 10.20
C ALA A 105 18.46 -0.98 9.72
N ALA A 106 17.70 -1.07 8.64
CA ALA A 106 17.05 -2.31 8.20
C ALA A 106 17.99 -3.35 7.56
N GLY A 107 19.27 -3.00 7.37
CA GLY A 107 20.27 -3.91 6.81
C GLY A 107 19.95 -4.36 5.39
N TRP A 108 19.42 -3.45 4.58
CA TRP A 108 19.07 -3.74 3.18
C TRP A 108 20.32 -3.97 2.33
N PRO A 109 20.25 -4.83 1.30
CA PRO A 109 21.32 -4.93 0.30
C PRO A 109 21.69 -3.57 -0.28
N ALA A 110 22.98 -3.35 -0.52
CA ALA A 110 23.50 -2.02 -0.90
C ALA A 110 22.82 -1.41 -2.15
N ALA A 111 22.43 -2.24 -3.12
CA ALA A 111 21.72 -1.78 -4.31
C ALA A 111 20.32 -1.23 -3.97
N ALA A 112 19.54 -1.95 -3.15
CA ALA A 112 18.24 -1.49 -2.69
C ALA A 112 18.34 -0.28 -1.76
N ALA A 113 19.31 -0.27 -0.83
CA ALA A 113 19.56 0.89 0.03
C ALA A 113 19.84 2.17 -0.80
N ARG A 114 20.62 2.06 -1.89
CA ARG A 114 20.84 3.19 -2.81
C ARG A 114 19.55 3.65 -3.48
N GLN A 115 18.72 2.74 -3.99
CA GLN A 115 17.45 3.08 -4.63
C GLN A 115 16.48 3.76 -3.64
N ALA A 116 16.38 3.24 -2.42
CA ALA A 116 15.61 3.86 -1.35
C ALA A 116 16.13 5.26 -1.02
N GLY A 117 17.46 5.44 -0.98
CA GLY A 117 18.10 6.74 -0.79
C GLY A 117 17.73 7.75 -1.87
N LEU A 118 17.71 7.34 -3.14
CA LEU A 118 17.27 8.21 -4.26
C LEU A 118 15.82 8.64 -4.11
N LEU A 119 14.93 7.70 -3.74
CA LEU A 119 13.52 8.00 -3.52
C LEU A 119 13.31 9.00 -2.37
N LEU A 120 14.01 8.79 -1.25
CA LEU A 120 13.90 9.67 -0.08
C LEU A 120 14.51 11.05 -0.34
N ALA A 121 15.63 11.12 -1.06
CA ALA A 121 16.21 12.40 -1.49
C ALA A 121 15.28 13.17 -2.43
N ALA A 122 14.59 12.47 -3.36
CA ALA A 122 13.59 13.11 -4.21
C ALA A 122 12.38 13.61 -3.41
N ALA A 123 11.94 12.86 -2.38
CA ALA A 123 10.87 13.30 -1.49
C ALA A 123 11.27 14.54 -0.69
N GLU A 124 12.48 14.57 -0.13
CA GLU A 124 13.04 15.74 0.56
C GLU A 124 13.10 16.95 -0.38
N GLU A 125 13.50 16.75 -1.63
CA GLU A 125 13.53 17.81 -2.63
C GLU A 125 12.13 18.36 -2.95
N VAL A 126 11.11 17.50 -3.04
CA VAL A 126 9.71 17.92 -3.21
C VAL A 126 9.23 18.75 -2.02
N VAL A 127 9.57 18.35 -0.80
CA VAL A 127 9.21 19.10 0.42
C VAL A 127 9.92 20.45 0.44
N ARG A 128 11.22 20.48 0.11
CA ARG A 128 12.04 21.70 0.07
C ARG A 128 11.56 22.70 -0.99
N ARG A 129 11.11 22.21 -2.15
CA ARG A 129 10.56 23.04 -3.25
C ARG A 129 9.11 23.46 -3.01
N ALA A 130 8.40 22.83 -2.07
CA ALA A 130 7.00 23.11 -1.82
C ALA A 130 6.81 24.54 -1.29
N GLY A 131 6.52 25.46 -2.22
CA GLY A 131 6.20 26.84 -1.90
C GLY A 131 4.80 27.02 -1.30
N PRO A 132 4.39 28.28 -1.07
CA PRO A 132 3.07 28.61 -0.56
C PRO A 132 1.92 27.98 -1.37
N GLY A 133 1.11 27.14 -0.72
CA GLY A 133 -0.05 26.46 -1.36
C GLY A 133 0.26 25.13 -2.07
N ALA A 134 1.52 24.70 -2.13
CA ALA A 134 1.91 23.39 -2.67
C ALA A 134 2.08 22.30 -1.59
N GLY A 135 2.11 22.68 -0.30
CA GLY A 135 2.37 21.75 0.83
C GLY A 135 1.36 20.62 0.95
N ALA A 136 0.08 20.84 0.63
CA ALA A 136 -0.92 19.76 0.62
C ALA A 136 -0.64 18.74 -0.50
N ARG A 137 -0.24 19.19 -1.69
CA ARG A 137 0.14 18.30 -2.81
C ARG A 137 1.42 17.53 -2.48
N ALA A 138 2.43 18.21 -1.92
CA ALA A 138 3.65 17.57 -1.43
C ALA A 138 3.35 16.53 -0.35
N SER A 139 2.45 16.83 0.60
CA SER A 139 2.03 15.90 1.65
C SER A 139 1.39 14.63 1.08
N VAL A 140 0.44 14.77 0.15
CA VAL A 140 -0.19 13.61 -0.51
C VAL A 140 0.88 12.80 -1.25
N ALA A 141 1.73 13.45 -2.02
CA ALA A 141 2.76 12.78 -2.80
C ALA A 141 3.77 12.00 -1.93
N VAL A 142 4.29 12.63 -0.88
CA VAL A 142 5.25 12.01 0.03
C VAL A 142 4.59 10.87 0.79
N ARG A 143 3.39 11.07 1.35
CA ARG A 143 2.73 10.05 2.18
C ARG A 143 2.10 8.90 1.40
N GLU A 144 1.77 9.09 0.12
CA GLU A 144 1.20 8.03 -0.71
C GLU A 144 2.25 7.30 -1.56
N TRP A 145 3.25 7.99 -2.11
CA TRP A 145 4.13 7.40 -3.12
C TRP A 145 5.47 6.92 -2.57
N VAL A 146 5.91 7.44 -1.42
CA VAL A 146 7.19 7.03 -0.81
C VAL A 146 7.06 5.74 0.02
N PRO A 147 6.03 5.56 0.87
CA PRO A 147 5.93 4.35 1.69
C PRO A 147 5.68 3.10 0.86
N GLU A 148 4.93 3.20 -0.25
CA GLU A 148 4.48 2.02 -0.99
C GLU A 148 5.64 1.14 -1.51
N PRO A 149 6.67 1.67 -2.20
CA PRO A 149 7.81 0.87 -2.63
C PRO A 149 8.63 0.33 -1.46
N LEU A 150 8.81 1.12 -0.40
CA LEU A 150 9.64 0.76 0.75
C LEU A 150 9.01 -0.37 1.58
N ASP A 151 7.74 -0.22 1.93
CA ASP A 151 6.97 -1.21 2.70
C ASP A 151 6.80 -2.51 1.90
N TRP A 152 6.66 -2.41 0.57
CA TRP A 152 6.63 -3.58 -0.31
C TRP A 152 7.97 -4.31 -0.29
N TYR A 153 9.09 -3.61 -0.45
CA TYR A 153 10.41 -4.23 -0.48
C TYR A 153 10.77 -4.87 0.85
N GLU A 154 10.46 -4.23 1.98
CA GLU A 154 10.69 -4.81 3.30
C GLU A 154 9.95 -6.15 3.46
N ARG A 155 8.68 -6.20 3.03
CA ARG A 155 7.89 -7.44 3.06
C ARG A 155 8.44 -8.49 2.10
N ALA A 156 8.81 -8.10 0.88
CA ALA A 156 9.37 -9.02 -0.10
C ALA A 156 10.72 -9.57 0.35
N LEU A 157 11.57 -8.74 0.95
CA LEU A 157 12.86 -9.13 1.52
C LEU A 157 12.68 -10.08 2.70
N CYS A 158 11.67 -9.85 3.56
CA CYS A 158 11.34 -10.78 4.64
C CYS A 158 10.97 -12.16 4.10
N TRP A 159 10.13 -12.24 3.06
CA TRP A 159 9.80 -13.50 2.40
C TRP A 159 10.99 -14.16 1.72
N TRP A 160 11.78 -13.38 0.97
CA TRP A 160 12.95 -13.89 0.28
C TRP A 160 14.01 -14.46 1.24
N ARG A 161 14.14 -13.90 2.44
CA ARG A 161 15.00 -14.47 3.51
C ARG A 161 14.52 -15.84 4.00
N LEU A 162 13.22 -16.12 3.93
CA LEU A 162 12.64 -17.42 4.31
C LEU A 162 12.73 -18.43 3.16
N GLU A 163 12.64 -17.98 1.92
CA GLU A 163 12.73 -18.81 0.71
C GLU A 163 13.76 -18.24 -0.29
N PRO A 164 15.07 -18.48 -0.05
CA PRO A 164 16.14 -17.83 -0.83
C PRO A 164 16.27 -18.33 -2.27
N LEU A 165 15.57 -19.42 -2.61
CA LEU A 165 15.49 -19.94 -3.97
C LEU A 165 14.54 -19.12 -4.85
N GLY A 166 13.74 -18.23 -4.26
CA GLY A 166 12.92 -17.28 -4.99
C GLY A 166 13.74 -16.18 -5.67
N GLU A 167 13.09 -15.44 -6.57
CA GLU A 167 13.70 -14.29 -7.25
C GLU A 167 14.03 -13.17 -6.26
N ASP A 168 15.21 -12.55 -6.42
CA ASP A 168 15.61 -11.37 -5.65
C ASP A 168 14.61 -10.21 -5.92
N PRO A 169 13.96 -9.65 -4.88
CA PRO A 169 12.99 -8.58 -5.06
C PRO A 169 13.60 -7.26 -5.56
N GLY A 170 14.93 -7.14 -5.65
CA GLY A 170 15.63 -5.92 -6.02
C GLY A 170 15.26 -5.34 -7.39
N VAL A 171 15.00 -6.19 -8.40
CA VAL A 171 14.65 -5.72 -9.76
C VAL A 171 13.28 -5.04 -9.78
N GLU A 172 12.27 -5.70 -9.19
CA GLU A 172 10.92 -5.14 -9.09
C GLU A 172 10.90 -3.91 -8.14
N PHE A 173 11.72 -3.92 -7.09
CA PHE A 173 11.88 -2.74 -6.23
C PHE A 173 12.40 -1.53 -7.01
N ALA A 174 13.46 -1.71 -7.82
CA ALA A 174 14.00 -0.63 -8.64
C ALA A 174 12.93 -0.07 -9.59
N ALA A 175 12.16 -0.94 -10.25
CA ALA A 175 11.06 -0.51 -11.13
C ALA A 175 9.96 0.27 -10.39
N ARG A 176 9.64 -0.11 -9.15
CA ARG A 176 8.69 0.65 -8.30
C ARG A 176 9.24 2.01 -7.90
N VAL A 177 10.51 2.06 -7.50
CA VAL A 177 11.21 3.31 -7.18
C VAL A 177 11.22 4.24 -8.39
N GLU A 178 11.55 3.75 -9.58
CA GLU A 178 11.53 4.54 -10.82
C GLU A 178 10.14 5.13 -11.11
N ARG A 179 9.08 4.34 -10.95
CA ARG A 179 7.70 4.83 -11.10
C ARG A 179 7.34 5.90 -10.07
N ALA A 180 7.77 5.73 -8.82
CA ALA A 180 7.54 6.73 -7.77
C ALA A 180 8.33 8.02 -8.03
N LEU A 181 9.60 7.91 -8.43
CA LEU A 181 10.44 9.03 -8.83
C LEU A 181 9.85 9.81 -9.99
N ALA A 182 9.35 9.12 -11.02
CA ALA A 182 8.70 9.77 -12.16
C ALA A 182 7.45 10.58 -11.74
N ARG A 183 6.70 10.09 -10.74
CA ARG A 183 5.55 10.83 -10.19
C ARG A 183 5.98 12.04 -9.36
N LEU A 184 7.00 11.88 -8.52
CA LEU A 184 7.55 12.98 -7.71
C LEU A 184 8.16 14.09 -8.59
N ALA A 185 8.82 13.72 -9.69
CA ALA A 185 9.39 14.66 -10.65
C ALA A 185 8.34 15.46 -11.43
N ALA A 186 7.08 15.02 -11.46
CA ALA A 186 5.99 15.71 -12.13
C ALA A 186 5.28 16.77 -11.25
N LEU A 187 5.75 16.97 -10.01
CA LEU A 187 5.23 17.98 -9.06
C LEU A 187 6.00 19.29 -9.12
#